data_AF-A0AB35UKT2-F1
#
_entry.id   AF-A0AB35UKT2-F1
#
_cell.length_a   1.000
_cell.length_b   1.000
_cell.length_c   1.000
_cell.angle_alpha   90.00
_cell.angle_beta   90.00
_cell.angle_gamma   90.00
#
_symmetry.space_group_name_H-M   'P 1'
#
loop_
_entity.id
_entity.type
_entity.pdbx_description
1 polymer ?
#
loop_
_entity_poly.entity_id
_entity_poly.type
_entity_poly.pdbx_seq_one_letter_code
_entity_poly.pdbx_strand_id
1 'polypeptide(L)'
;MKKKLTQKEKKFRQELKKKWQEDGVLPPDKPRLNRKKFAAETICDFKELLSKNDIYTNHFNIVQSIYTFIPFVADNGKCKGSITAEQIGLLKVMKLTIERIKFIDAKREAGITSWSIGEEYEAYVRKIINL
;
A
#
# COMPACT_ATOMS: atom_id res chain seq x y z
N MET A 1 11.40 -30.67 6.68
CA MET A 1 12.28 -29.48 6.71
C MET A 1 12.97 -29.32 5.36
N LYS A 2 12.99 -28.13 4.75
CA LYS A 2 13.75 -27.87 3.52
C LYS A 2 15.25 -27.85 3.84
N LYS A 3 16.05 -28.64 3.13
CA LYS A 3 17.51 -28.70 3.30
C LYS A 3 18.12 -27.32 3.00
N LYS A 4 18.90 -26.76 3.93
CA LYS A 4 19.62 -25.49 3.71
C LYS A 4 20.73 -25.73 2.68
N LEU A 5 20.75 -24.89 1.65
CA LEU A 5 21.81 -24.90 0.64
C LEU A 5 23.16 -24.55 1.27
N THR A 6 24.18 -25.33 0.92
CA THR A 6 25.59 -25.05 1.19
C THR A 6 26.06 -23.83 0.40
N GLN A 7 27.17 -23.23 0.81
CA GLN A 7 27.73 -22.08 0.09
C GLN A 7 28.16 -22.43 -1.34
N LYS A 8 28.63 -23.67 -1.57
CA LYS A 8 29.00 -24.17 -2.91
C LYS A 8 27.77 -24.23 -3.82
N GLU A 9 26.64 -24.74 -3.33
CA GLU A 9 25.41 -24.83 -4.11
C GLU A 9 24.83 -23.44 -4.45
N LYS A 10 24.96 -22.45 -3.56
CA LYS A 10 24.52 -21.08 -3.84
C LYS A 10 25.34 -20.43 -4.95
N LYS A 11 26.68 -20.60 -4.95
CA LYS A 11 27.56 -20.09 -6.00
C LYS A 11 27.24 -20.74 -7.35
N PHE A 12 27.13 -22.06 -7.37
CA PHE A 12 26.78 -22.80 -8.59
C PHE A 12 25.44 -22.33 -9.18
N ARG A 13 24.42 -22.11 -8.34
CA ARG A 13 23.12 -21.57 -8.80
C ARG A 13 23.23 -20.16 -9.36
N GLN A 14 24.08 -19.30 -8.80
CA GLN A 14 24.29 -17.94 -9.31
C GLN A 14 25.00 -17.94 -10.66
N GLU A 15 26.03 -18.78 -10.83
CA GLU A 15 26.76 -18.93 -12.10
C GLU A 15 25.86 -19.49 -13.19
N LEU A 16 25.09 -20.54 -12.88
CA LEU A 16 24.14 -21.13 -13.82
C LEU A 16 23.05 -20.14 -14.22
N LYS A 17 22.52 -19.37 -13.26
CA LYS A 17 21.55 -18.30 -13.52
C LYS A 17 22.11 -17.25 -14.48
N LYS A 18 23.37 -16.83 -14.31
CA LYS A 18 24.03 -15.87 -15.20
C LYS A 18 24.15 -16.41 -16.62
N LYS A 19 24.65 -17.65 -16.77
CA LYS A 19 24.74 -18.31 -18.09
C LYS A 19 23.39 -18.38 -18.77
N TRP A 20 22.35 -18.80 -18.06
CA TRP A 20 20.99 -18.85 -18.63
C TRP A 20 20.43 -17.47 -18.98
N GLN A 21 20.85 -16.40 -18.30
CA GLN A 21 20.50 -15.03 -18.68
C GLN A 21 21.26 -14.56 -19.93
N GLU A 22 22.55 -14.92 -20.05
CA GLU A 22 23.37 -14.66 -21.24
C GLU A 22 22.86 -15.42 -22.47
N ASP A 23 22.45 -16.67 -22.28
CA ASP A 23 21.88 -17.54 -23.32
C ASP A 23 20.41 -17.18 -23.67
N GLY A 24 19.82 -16.19 -22.99
CA GLY A 24 18.44 -15.74 -23.23
C GLY A 24 17.33 -16.68 -22.74
N VAL A 25 17.68 -17.75 -22.01
CA VAL A 25 16.74 -18.71 -21.41
C VAL A 25 16.00 -18.09 -20.22
N LEU A 26 16.70 -17.27 -19.43
CA LEU A 26 16.13 -16.52 -18.31
C LEU A 26 16.13 -15.01 -18.60
N PRO A 27 15.06 -14.27 -18.22
CA PRO A 27 15.07 -12.82 -18.31
C PRO A 27 16.09 -12.21 -17.32
N PRO A 28 16.57 -10.98 -17.61
CA PRO A 28 17.45 -10.24 -16.70
C PRO A 28 16.76 -9.99 -15.35
N ASP A 29 17.58 -9.83 -14.30
CA ASP A 29 17.08 -9.56 -12.97
C ASP A 29 16.29 -8.26 -12.93
N LYS A 30 15.05 -8.33 -12.44
CA LYS A 30 14.22 -7.14 -12.25
C LYS A 30 14.98 -6.13 -11.38
N PRO A 31 15.18 -4.89 -11.84
CA PRO A 31 15.89 -3.89 -11.04
C PRO A 31 15.16 -3.66 -9.73
N ARG A 32 15.93 -3.47 -8.65
CA ARG A 32 15.33 -3.11 -7.36
C ARG A 32 14.66 -1.74 -7.49
N LEU A 33 13.42 -1.64 -7.02
CA LEU A 33 12.70 -0.37 -6.98
C LEU A 33 13.49 0.63 -6.12
N ASN A 34 13.88 1.76 -6.72
CA ASN A 34 14.39 2.89 -5.94
C ASN A 34 13.22 3.55 -5.21
N ARG A 35 12.97 3.08 -3.98
CA ARG A 35 11.80 3.48 -3.18
C ARG A 35 11.71 4.97 -2.94
N LYS A 36 12.85 5.65 -2.69
CA LYS A 36 12.89 7.10 -2.47
C LYS A 36 12.52 7.88 -3.73
N LYS A 37 13.11 7.49 -4.87
CA LYS A 37 12.81 8.10 -6.17
C LYS A 37 11.34 7.87 -6.54
N PHE A 38 10.87 6.63 -6.45
CA PHE A 38 9.49 6.27 -6.73
C PHE A 38 8.50 7.07 -5.87
N ALA A 39 8.75 7.20 -4.57
CA ALA A 39 7.89 7.98 -3.68
C ALA A 39 7.87 9.48 -4.06
N ALA A 40 9.04 10.06 -4.36
CA ALA A 40 9.13 11.47 -4.72
C ALA A 40 8.41 11.77 -6.05
N GLU A 41 8.67 10.98 -7.09
CA GLU A 41 8.01 11.11 -8.40
C GLU A 41 6.49 10.94 -8.26
N THR A 42 6.06 9.87 -7.59
CA THR A 42 4.62 9.58 -7.41
C THR A 42 3.90 10.72 -6.68
N ILE A 43 4.48 11.28 -5.60
CA ILE A 43 3.86 12.38 -4.87
C ILE A 43 3.79 13.65 -5.72
N CYS A 44 4.83 13.93 -6.52
CA CYS A 44 4.87 15.09 -7.39
C CYS A 44 3.79 15.00 -8.47
N ASP A 45 3.78 13.89 -9.21
CA ASP A 45 2.85 13.63 -10.31
C ASP A 45 1.40 13.61 -9.79
N PHE A 46 1.18 13.02 -8.62
CA PHE A 46 -0.14 12.95 -8.01
C PHE A 46 -0.67 14.33 -7.62
N LYS A 47 0.18 15.20 -7.04
CA LYS A 47 -0.21 16.59 -6.74
C LYS A 47 -0.56 17.38 -7.99
N GLU A 48 0.23 17.21 -9.06
CA GLU A 48 -0.06 17.83 -10.34
C GLU A 48 -1.39 17.33 -10.91
N LEU A 49 -1.65 16.03 -10.88
CA LEU A 49 -2.92 15.44 -11.32
C LEU A 49 -4.11 15.98 -10.52
N LEU A 50 -3.99 16.07 -9.20
CA LEU A 50 -5.03 16.63 -8.34
C LEU A 50 -5.36 18.09 -8.70
N SER A 51 -4.37 18.86 -9.15
CA SER A 51 -4.58 20.26 -9.56
C SER A 51 -5.28 20.43 -10.91
N LYS A 52 -5.22 19.41 -11.78
CA LYS A 52 -5.77 19.46 -13.15
C LYS A 52 -7.23 19.02 -13.25
N ASN A 53 -7.70 18.22 -12.30
CA ASN A 53 -9.03 17.62 -12.30
C ASN A 53 -9.89 18.18 -11.17
N ASP A 54 -11.21 18.07 -11.31
CA ASP A 54 -12.13 18.45 -10.23
C ASP A 54 -12.10 17.43 -9.07
N ILE A 55 -12.63 17.87 -7.92
CA ILE A 55 -12.62 17.09 -6.68
C ILE A 55 -13.38 15.76 -6.82
N TYR A 56 -14.46 15.70 -7.59
CA TYR A 56 -15.25 14.48 -7.77
C TYR A 56 -14.50 13.48 -8.66
N THR A 57 -13.95 13.92 -9.78
CA THR A 57 -13.10 13.08 -10.64
C THR A 57 -11.91 12.52 -9.87
N ASN A 58 -11.23 13.36 -9.09
CA ASN A 58 -10.12 12.92 -8.25
C ASN A 58 -10.57 11.88 -7.21
N HIS A 59 -11.62 12.17 -6.44
CA HIS A 59 -12.12 11.23 -5.41
C HIS A 59 -12.54 9.89 -6.02
N PHE A 60 -13.32 9.92 -7.10
CA PHE A 60 -13.80 8.71 -7.75
C PHE A 60 -12.63 7.82 -8.21
N ASN A 61 -11.65 8.38 -8.91
CA ASN A 61 -10.52 7.62 -9.44
C ASN A 61 -9.59 7.08 -8.34
N ILE A 62 -9.39 7.84 -7.26
CA ILE A 62 -8.63 7.36 -6.09
C ILE A 62 -9.34 6.16 -5.45
N VAL A 63 -10.65 6.25 -5.24
CA VAL A 63 -11.44 5.17 -4.65
C VAL A 63 -11.42 3.93 -5.53
N GLN A 64 -11.57 4.05 -6.85
CA GLN A 64 -11.46 2.93 -7.79
C GLN A 64 -10.06 2.29 -7.77
N SER A 65 -9.01 3.10 -7.72
CA SER A 65 -7.63 2.63 -7.64
C SER A 65 -7.35 1.86 -6.35
N ILE A 66 -7.93 2.31 -5.22
CA ILE A 66 -7.90 1.57 -3.95
C ILE A 66 -8.59 0.22 -4.14
N TYR A 67 -9.82 0.17 -4.65
CA TYR A 67 -10.58 -1.08 -4.83
C TYR A 67 -9.87 -2.12 -5.71
N THR A 68 -9.05 -1.68 -6.66
CA THR A 68 -8.26 -2.55 -7.53
C THR A 68 -7.22 -3.37 -6.76
N PHE A 69 -6.81 -2.90 -5.57
CA PHE A 69 -5.69 -3.45 -4.81
C PHE A 69 -6.10 -4.09 -3.47
N ILE A 70 -7.40 -4.08 -3.13
CA ILE A 70 -7.93 -4.68 -1.89
C ILE A 70 -7.89 -6.22 -1.97
N PRO A 71 -7.57 -6.93 -0.87
CA PRO A 71 -7.70 -8.38 -0.82
C PRO A 71 -9.12 -8.85 -1.15
N PHE A 72 -9.24 -9.97 -1.86
CA PHE A 72 -10.55 -10.60 -2.02
C PHE A 72 -11.04 -11.13 -0.68
N VAL A 73 -12.16 -10.59 -0.20
CA VAL A 73 -12.88 -11.06 0.99
C VAL A 73 -14.19 -11.67 0.51
N ALA A 74 -14.41 -12.96 0.81
CA ALA A 74 -15.67 -13.62 0.50
C ALA A 74 -16.80 -13.09 1.41
N ASP A 75 -18.06 -13.32 1.01
CA ASP A 75 -19.25 -12.83 1.73
C ASP A 75 -19.32 -13.28 3.21
N ASN A 76 -18.63 -14.36 3.56
CA ASN A 76 -18.50 -14.86 4.93
C ASN A 76 -17.36 -14.20 5.74
N GLY A 77 -16.78 -13.11 5.23
CA GLY A 77 -15.69 -12.36 5.86
C GLY A 77 -14.31 -13.01 5.77
N LYS A 78 -14.16 -14.15 5.07
CA LYS A 78 -12.86 -14.83 4.93
C LYS A 78 -12.08 -14.24 3.77
N CYS A 79 -10.85 -13.81 4.05
CA CYS A 79 -9.89 -13.42 3.02
C CYS A 79 -9.41 -14.66 2.26
N LYS A 80 -9.37 -14.59 0.93
CA LYS A 80 -8.80 -15.64 0.09
C LYS A 80 -7.33 -15.35 -0.17
N GLY A 81 -6.46 -16.27 0.23
CA GLY A 81 -5.01 -16.15 0.03
C GLY A 81 -4.30 -15.35 1.11
N SER A 82 -2.98 -15.21 0.96
CA SER A 82 -2.15 -14.43 1.86
C SER A 82 -2.31 -12.94 1.61
N ILE A 83 -2.50 -12.16 2.67
CA ILE A 83 -2.55 -10.69 2.59
C ILE A 83 -1.11 -10.16 2.60
N THR A 84 -0.76 -9.30 1.63
CA THR A 84 0.58 -8.69 1.56
C THR A 84 0.69 -7.45 2.46
N ALA A 85 1.92 -7.02 2.75
CA ALA A 85 2.16 -5.81 3.55
C ALA A 85 1.63 -4.54 2.86
N GLU A 86 1.70 -4.48 1.53
CA GLU A 86 1.14 -3.40 0.71
C GLU A 86 -0.39 -3.34 0.84
N GLN A 87 -1.06 -4.49 0.83
CA GLN A 87 -2.50 -4.58 1.03
C GLN A 87 -2.91 -4.16 2.45
N ILE A 88 -2.13 -4.51 3.48
CA ILE A 88 -2.34 -4.02 4.85
C ILE A 88 -2.21 -2.49 4.92
N GLY A 89 -1.22 -1.91 4.23
CA GLY A 89 -1.07 -0.45 4.14
C GLY A 89 -2.34 0.22 3.58
N LEU A 90 -2.93 -0.37 2.55
CA LEU A 90 -4.18 0.10 1.95
C LEU A 90 -5.39 -0.05 2.87
N LEU A 91 -5.52 -1.21 3.53
CA LEU A 91 -6.58 -1.45 4.51
C LEU A 91 -6.51 -0.47 5.69
N LYS A 92 -5.30 -0.07 6.11
CA LYS A 92 -5.12 1.00 7.10
C LYS A 92 -5.66 2.34 6.61
N VAL A 93 -5.44 2.70 5.35
CA VAL A 93 -6.04 3.92 4.76
C VAL A 93 -7.57 3.86 4.82
N MET A 94 -8.17 2.73 4.44
CA MET A 94 -9.62 2.54 4.53
C MET A 94 -10.13 2.64 5.96
N LYS A 95 -9.41 2.04 6.92
CA LYS A 95 -9.76 2.11 8.35
C LYS A 95 -9.64 3.53 8.91
N LEU A 96 -8.63 4.29 8.48
CA LEU A 96 -8.50 5.72 8.80
C LEU A 96 -9.72 6.50 8.30
N THR A 97 -10.19 6.24 7.08
CA THR A 97 -11.40 6.89 6.52
C THR A 97 -12.64 6.58 7.37
N ILE A 98 -12.85 5.31 7.75
CA ILE A 98 -13.98 4.90 8.59
C ILE A 98 -13.96 5.64 9.94
N GLU A 99 -12.83 5.64 10.63
CA GLU A 99 -12.73 6.27 11.95
C GLU A 99 -12.77 7.81 11.86
N ARG A 100 -12.26 8.40 10.77
CA ARG A 100 -12.39 9.83 10.50
C ARG A 100 -13.84 10.27 10.34
N ILE A 101 -14.65 9.51 9.60
CA ILE A 101 -16.08 9.81 9.44
C ILE A 101 -16.79 9.78 10.78
N LYS A 102 -16.61 8.71 11.57
CA LYS A 102 -17.18 8.60 12.92
C LYS A 102 -16.76 9.76 13.83
N PHE A 103 -15.48 10.15 13.78
CA PHE A 103 -14.96 11.28 14.54
C PHE A 103 -15.65 12.59 14.16
N ILE A 104 -15.79 12.86 12.85
CA ILE A 104 -16.44 14.07 12.34
C ILE A 104 -17.93 14.08 12.74
N ASP A 105 -18.63 12.96 12.60
CA ASP A 105 -20.04 12.86 12.95
C ASP A 105 -20.27 13.08 14.45
N ALA A 106 -19.45 12.48 15.32
CA ALA A 106 -19.49 12.73 16.76
C ALA A 106 -19.22 14.20 17.12
N LYS A 107 -18.26 14.86 16.44
CA LYS A 107 -17.99 16.29 16.64
C LYS A 107 -19.18 17.14 16.20
N ARG A 108 -19.82 16.82 15.07
CA ARG A 108 -21.04 17.50 14.58
C ARG A 108 -22.20 17.36 15.55
N GLU A 109 -22.45 16.17 16.07
CA GLU A 109 -23.49 15.91 17.08
C GLU A 109 -23.26 16.70 18.37
N ALA A 110 -21.99 16.88 18.76
CA ALA A 110 -21.59 17.70 19.90
C ALA A 110 -21.59 19.21 19.61
N GLY A 111 -21.95 19.66 18.40
CA GLY A 111 -21.92 21.07 18.00
C GLY A 111 -20.51 21.66 17.84
N ILE A 112 -19.48 20.81 17.74
CA ILE A 112 -18.08 21.21 17.62
C ILE A 112 -17.73 21.34 16.13
N THR A 113 -17.29 22.53 15.71
CA THR A 113 -17.01 22.85 14.30
C THR A 113 -15.52 22.92 13.97
N SER A 114 -14.63 22.87 14.96
CA SER A 114 -13.18 22.88 14.77
C SER A 114 -12.46 21.93 15.71
N TRP A 115 -11.33 21.41 15.26
CA TRP A 115 -10.45 20.52 16.01
C TRP A 115 -9.05 20.57 15.41
N SER A 116 -8.06 20.13 16.17
CA SER A 116 -6.67 20.06 15.74
C SER A 116 -6.34 18.73 15.05
N ILE A 117 -5.28 18.75 14.23
CA ILE A 117 -4.70 17.52 13.66
C ILE A 117 -4.20 16.58 14.77
N GLY A 118 -3.76 17.13 15.91
CA GLY A 118 -3.35 16.35 17.08
C GLY A 118 -4.49 15.54 17.70
N GLU A 119 -5.71 16.10 17.72
CA GLU A 119 -6.89 15.37 18.18
C GLU A 119 -7.23 14.20 17.25
N GLU A 120 -7.22 14.40 15.93
CA GLU A 120 -7.39 13.29 14.97
C GLU A 120 -6.31 12.22 15.18
N TYR A 121 -5.07 12.66 15.41
CA TYR A 121 -3.93 11.78 15.60
C TYR A 121 -4.09 10.84 16.79
N GLU A 122 -4.42 11.40 17.95
CA GLU A 122 -4.62 10.63 19.19
C GLU A 122 -5.93 9.83 19.18
N ALA A 123 -6.98 10.35 18.54
CA ALA A 123 -8.27 9.68 18.47
C ALA A 123 -8.17 8.33 17.73
N TYR A 124 -7.58 8.32 16.53
CA TYR A 124 -7.55 7.12 15.69
C TYR A 124 -6.26 6.89 14.90
N VAL A 125 -5.55 7.93 14.43
CA VAL A 125 -4.41 7.73 13.50
C VAL A 125 -3.29 6.91 14.14
N ARG A 126 -2.86 7.29 15.35
CA ARG A 126 -1.78 6.62 16.08
C ARG A 126 -2.08 5.15 16.31
N LYS A 127 -3.33 4.81 16.63
CA LYS A 127 -3.77 3.44 16.89
C LYS A 127 -3.69 2.60 15.62
N ILE A 128 -4.15 3.14 14.48
CA ILE A 128 -4.24 2.41 13.21
C ILE A 128 -2.86 2.25 12.55
N ILE A 129 -2.01 3.28 12.58
CA ILE A 129 -0.67 3.20 11.98
C ILE A 129 0.18 2.12 12.68
N ASN A 130 0.00 1.94 13.98
CA ASN A 130 0.76 1.01 14.81
C ASN A 130 0.16 -0.43 14.90
N LEU A 131 -0.91 -0.74 14.16
CA LEU A 131 -1.42 -2.12 14.00
C LEU A 131 -0.44 -3.01 13.24
#